data_AF-A0A7S3MY23-F1
#
_entry.id   AF-A0A7S3MY23-F1
#
_cell.length_a   1.000
_cell.length_b   1.000
_cell.length_c   1.000
_cell.angle_alpha   90.00
_cell.angle_beta   90.00
_cell.angle_gamma   90.00
#
_symmetry.space_group_name_H-M   'P 1'
#
loop_
_entity.id
_entity.type
_entity.pdbx_description
1 polymer ?
#
loop_
_entity_poly.entity_id
_entity_poly.type
_entity_poly.pdbx_seq_one_letter_code
_entity_poly.pdbx_strand_id
1 'polypeptide(L)'
;MAIMDAIIFKQKLQYFHLIGMVAIVICTVLLSLSGVISPKEPALDEIDAAAPTGAAIMPTWVPVLFGVITPMSFTANGMLVKHLTGDKMKFDPSTLSFSAYFSVNILILIAAVWYWVKIEFDMYLFIVGLIGSIINTLGIASIQNAIACGPAGPASALAACSNILLVIIEAVKNSEMLSPLELVALILGTFGSLELVIPEAFEKLCGCLCCK
;
A
#
# COMPACT_ATOMS: atom_id res chain seq x y z
N MET A 1 5.72 -9.43 4.46
CA MET A 1 5.78 -10.43 3.37
C MET A 1 7.12 -11.19 3.32
N ALA A 2 8.27 -10.53 3.17
CA ALA A 2 9.58 -11.22 3.01
C ALA A 2 9.93 -12.24 4.12
N ILE A 3 9.64 -11.92 5.39
CA ILE A 3 9.83 -12.84 6.53
C ILE A 3 8.96 -14.10 6.37
N MET A 4 7.69 -13.93 5.99
CA MET A 4 6.76 -15.05 5.78
C MET A 4 7.19 -15.91 4.59
N ASP A 5 7.73 -15.29 3.53
CA ASP A 5 8.32 -16.00 2.39
C ASP A 5 9.50 -16.88 2.81
N ALA A 6 10.36 -16.38 3.69
CA ALA A 6 11.46 -17.15 4.25
C ALA A 6 10.97 -18.34 5.11
N ILE A 7 9.91 -18.15 5.90
CA ILE A 7 9.37 -19.20 6.77
C ILE A 7 8.61 -20.27 5.98
N ILE A 8 7.65 -19.87 5.15
CA ILE A 8 6.70 -20.78 4.48
C ILE A 8 7.33 -21.43 3.25
N PHE A 9 8.01 -20.65 2.41
CA PHE A 9 8.59 -21.12 1.15
C PHE A 9 10.09 -21.41 1.25
N LYS A 10 10.69 -21.28 2.43
CA LYS A 10 12.13 -21.51 2.69
C LYS A 10 13.05 -20.70 1.76
N GLN A 11 12.59 -19.52 1.33
CA GLN A 11 13.41 -18.63 0.51
C GLN A 11 14.51 -18.00 1.37
N LYS A 12 15.73 -17.91 0.83
CA LYS A 12 16.86 -17.34 1.58
C LYS A 12 16.69 -15.83 1.69
N LEU A 13 16.54 -15.35 2.92
CA LEU A 13 16.53 -13.92 3.22
C LEU A 13 17.97 -13.41 3.24
N GLN A 14 18.35 -12.62 2.25
CA GLN A 14 19.65 -11.94 2.21
C GLN A 14 19.65 -10.66 3.07
N TYR A 15 20.83 -10.23 3.51
CA TYR A 15 21.00 -9.10 4.44
C TYR A 15 20.44 -7.78 3.90
N PHE A 16 20.59 -7.51 2.60
CA PHE A 16 20.01 -6.33 1.95
C PHE A 16 18.48 -6.26 2.09
N HIS A 17 17.78 -7.40 2.11
CA HIS A 17 16.34 -7.40 2.34
C HIS A 17 15.99 -6.87 3.73
N LEU A 18 16.81 -7.18 4.74
CA LEU A 18 16.61 -6.69 6.09
C LEU A 18 16.85 -5.17 6.16
N ILE A 19 17.92 -4.67 5.51
CA ILE A 19 18.20 -3.24 5.43
C ILE A 19 17.04 -2.49 4.77
N GLY A 20 16.60 -2.96 3.60
CA GLY A 20 15.49 -2.34 2.86
C GLY A 20 14.19 -2.33 3.67
N MET A 21 13.87 -3.43 4.35
CA MET A 21 12.70 -3.50 5.25
C MET A 21 12.81 -2.49 6.41
N VAL A 22 13.96 -2.40 7.07
CA VAL A 22 14.17 -1.44 8.17
C VAL A 22 14.07 0.00 7.68
N ALA A 23 14.64 0.33 6.53
CA ALA A 23 14.55 1.65 5.94
C ALA A 23 13.10 2.06 5.62
N ILE A 24 12.29 1.15 5.06
CA ILE A 24 10.87 1.38 4.81
C ILE A 24 10.10 1.58 6.13
N VAL A 25 10.38 0.77 7.17
CA VAL A 25 9.75 0.94 8.48
C VAL A 25 10.08 2.32 9.07
N ILE A 26 11.34 2.74 9.04
CA ILE A 26 11.75 4.07 9.51
C ILE A 26 11.03 5.15 8.71
N CYS A 27 10.95 5.04 7.37
CA CYS A 27 10.18 5.95 6.53
C CYS A 27 8.72 6.08 7.00
N THR A 28 8.01 4.96 7.20
CA THR A 28 6.61 4.99 7.65
C THR A 28 6.44 5.62 9.03
N VAL A 29 7.38 5.40 9.95
CA VAL A 29 7.38 6.03 11.28
C VAL A 29 7.60 7.55 11.15
N LEU A 30 8.56 7.98 10.33
CA LEU A 30 8.83 9.40 10.12
C LEU A 30 7.66 10.14 9.46
N LEU A 31 7.00 9.53 8.46
CA LEU A 31 5.77 10.09 7.88
C LEU A 31 4.62 10.15 8.89
N SER A 32 4.50 9.17 9.79
CA SER A 32 3.47 9.20 10.84
C SER A 32 3.77 10.30 11.88
N LEU A 33 5.05 10.53 12.20
CA LEU A 33 5.47 11.56 13.14
C LEU A 33 5.43 12.97 12.55
N SER A 34 5.57 13.14 11.23
CA SER A 34 5.54 14.48 10.61
C SER A 34 4.21 15.18 10.83
N GLY A 35 3.08 14.46 10.76
CA GLY A 35 1.76 15.00 11.03
C GLY A 35 1.55 15.42 12.50
N VAL A 36 2.32 14.85 13.44
CA VAL A 36 2.28 15.22 14.87
C VAL A 36 3.18 16.42 15.17
N ILE A 37 4.35 16.48 14.54
CA ILE A 37 5.36 17.52 14.80
C ILE A 37 5.02 18.82 14.07
N SER A 38 4.55 18.71 12.83
CA SER A 38 4.16 19.82 11.99
C SER A 38 2.70 19.62 11.57
N PRO A 39 1.74 19.81 12.49
CA PRO A 39 0.33 19.73 12.14
C PRO A 39 0.06 20.79 11.07
N LYS A 40 -0.32 20.34 9.86
CA LYS A 40 -0.79 21.25 8.83
C LYS A 40 -2.12 21.82 9.31
N GLU A 41 -2.28 23.14 9.24
CA GLU A 41 -3.59 23.73 9.47
C GLU A 41 -4.55 23.09 8.46
N PRO A 42 -5.70 22.55 8.91
CA PRO A 42 -6.67 21.99 7.99
C PRO A 42 -7.08 23.09 7.00
N ALA A 43 -7.11 22.76 5.71
CA ALA A 43 -7.54 23.70 4.69
C ALA A 43 -8.92 24.25 5.09
N LEU A 44 -9.11 25.57 5.00
CA LEU A 44 -10.35 26.24 5.39
C LEU A 44 -11.60 25.60 4.75
N ASP A 45 -11.45 25.02 3.56
CA ASP A 45 -12.52 24.33 2.82
C ASP A 45 -12.95 22.98 3.45
N GLU A 46 -12.09 22.32 4.25
CA GLU A 46 -12.45 21.08 4.96
C GLU A 46 -13.24 21.33 6.24
N ILE A 47 -13.07 22.51 6.85
CA ILE A 47 -13.77 22.89 8.09
C ILE A 47 -15.26 23.10 7.83
N ASP A 48 -15.61 23.62 6.65
CA ASP A 48 -17.00 23.89 6.27
C ASP A 48 -17.75 22.64 5.75
N ALA A 49 -17.04 21.61 5.27
CA ALA A 49 -17.62 20.35 4.84
C ALA A 49 -17.76 19.30 5.97
N ALA A 50 -16.94 19.39 7.03
CA ALA A 50 -16.86 18.40 8.10
C ALA A 50 -17.79 18.64 9.31
N ALA A 51 -18.59 19.71 9.30
CA ALA A 51 -19.46 20.04 10.43
C ALA A 51 -20.98 19.91 10.14
N PRO A 52 -21.53 18.70 9.91
CA PRO A 52 -22.81 18.41 10.51
C PRO A 52 -22.57 18.35 12.02
N THR A 53 -23.02 19.38 12.73
CA THR A 53 -23.07 19.47 14.19
C THR A 53 -23.65 18.17 14.77
N GLY A 54 -22.79 17.25 15.21
CA GLY A 54 -23.20 15.95 15.76
C GLY A 54 -22.60 14.70 15.10
N ALA A 55 -21.70 14.81 14.12
CA ALA A 55 -20.97 13.63 13.64
C ALA A 55 -20.17 13.00 14.79
N ALA A 56 -20.57 11.80 15.20
CA ALA A 56 -19.88 11.06 16.25
C ALA A 56 -18.42 10.85 15.84
N ILE A 57 -17.50 11.39 16.65
CA ILE A 57 -16.06 11.20 16.47
C ILE A 57 -15.81 9.70 16.41
N MET A 58 -15.33 9.22 15.25
CA MET A 58 -14.94 7.83 15.09
C MET A 58 -13.89 7.48 16.16
N PRO A 59 -14.10 6.44 16.97
CA PRO A 59 -13.15 6.09 18.02
C PRO A 59 -11.77 5.80 17.43
N THR A 60 -10.72 6.38 17.99
CA THR A 60 -9.33 6.28 17.49
C THR A 60 -8.82 4.85 17.37
N TRP A 61 -9.34 3.91 18.16
CA TRP A 61 -8.94 2.50 18.07
C TRP A 61 -9.34 1.84 16.74
N VAL A 62 -10.40 2.33 16.07
CA VAL A 62 -10.89 1.77 14.81
C VAL A 62 -9.86 1.91 13.69
N PRO A 63 -9.37 3.11 13.32
CA PRO A 63 -8.35 3.24 12.28
C PRO A 63 -7.04 2.54 12.67
N VAL A 64 -6.66 2.52 13.95
CA VAL A 64 -5.47 1.78 14.43
C VAL A 64 -5.62 0.28 14.15
N LEU A 65 -6.78 -0.29 14.47
CA LEU A 65 -7.06 -1.71 14.22
C LEU A 65 -7.00 -2.03 12.72
N PHE A 66 -7.64 -1.21 11.87
CA PHE A 66 -7.59 -1.39 10.42
C PHE A 66 -6.17 -1.21 9.86
N GLY A 67 -5.37 -0.32 10.44
CA GLY A 67 -3.95 -0.13 10.09
C GLY A 67 -3.10 -1.37 10.34
N VAL A 68 -3.47 -2.22 11.31
CA VAL A 68 -2.79 -3.50 11.59
C VAL A 68 -3.37 -4.64 10.76
N ILE A 69 -4.70 -4.76 10.69
CA ILE A 69 -5.37 -5.86 9.98
C ILE A 69 -5.05 -5.82 8.48
N THR A 70 -5.10 -4.64 7.86
CA THR A 70 -4.92 -4.47 6.42
C THR A 70 -3.59 -5.06 5.91
N PRO A 71 -2.41 -4.69 6.44
CA PRO A 71 -1.14 -5.25 5.98
C PRO A 71 -0.99 -6.75 6.29
N MET A 72 -1.62 -7.25 7.36
CA MET A 72 -1.68 -8.69 7.65
C MET A 72 -2.50 -9.42 6.59
N SER A 73 -3.67 -8.89 6.23
CA SER A 73 -4.53 -9.43 5.17
C SER A 73 -3.83 -9.40 3.81
N PHE A 74 -3.14 -8.31 3.46
CA PHE A 74 -2.35 -8.25 2.22
C PHE A 74 -1.19 -9.25 2.22
N THR A 75 -0.52 -9.44 3.36
CA THR A 75 0.52 -10.46 3.46
C THR A 75 -0.08 -11.85 3.29
N ALA A 76 -1.16 -12.19 4.00
CA ALA A 76 -1.84 -13.48 3.88
C ALA A 76 -2.33 -13.76 2.45
N ASN A 77 -2.92 -12.75 1.80
CA ASN A 77 -3.35 -12.85 0.41
C ASN A 77 -2.17 -13.12 -0.53
N GLY A 78 -1.05 -12.38 -0.39
CA GLY A 78 0.14 -12.63 -1.21
C GLY A 78 0.71 -14.05 -1.02
N MET A 79 0.74 -14.56 0.22
CA MET A 79 1.16 -15.94 0.49
C MET A 79 0.21 -16.97 -0.14
N LEU A 80 -1.10 -16.73 -0.06
CA LEU A 80 -2.11 -17.61 -0.64
C LEU A 80 -2.01 -17.64 -2.16
N VAL A 81 -1.90 -16.48 -2.82
CA VAL A 81 -1.70 -16.36 -4.26
C VAL A 81 -0.48 -17.18 -4.67
N LYS A 82 0.68 -16.93 -4.05
CA LYS A 82 1.92 -17.65 -4.34
C LYS A 82 1.81 -19.17 -4.14
N HIS A 83 1.06 -19.61 -3.13
CA HIS A 83 0.81 -21.03 -2.89
C HIS A 83 -0.05 -21.66 -4.00
N LEU A 84 -1.14 -20.99 -4.40
CA LEU A 84 -2.08 -21.47 -5.40
C LEU A 84 -1.50 -21.41 -6.83
N THR A 85 -0.65 -20.44 -7.11
CA THR A 85 0.01 -20.27 -8.43
C THR A 85 1.31 -21.08 -8.54
N GLY A 86 1.82 -21.62 -7.43
CA GLY A 86 3.05 -22.40 -7.42
C GLY A 86 2.94 -23.77 -8.12
N ASP A 87 4.07 -24.45 -8.27
CA ASP A 87 4.24 -25.68 -9.08
C ASP A 87 3.25 -26.81 -8.76
N LYS A 88 2.73 -26.85 -7.52
CA LYS A 88 1.81 -27.89 -7.06
C LYS A 88 0.38 -27.69 -7.57
N MET A 89 -0.10 -26.44 -7.57
CA MET A 89 -1.51 -26.11 -7.79
C MET A 89 -1.73 -25.48 -9.16
N LYS A 90 -0.76 -24.74 -9.71
CA LYS A 90 -0.75 -24.18 -11.07
C LYS A 90 -2.02 -23.41 -11.43
N PHE A 91 -2.65 -22.74 -10.48
CA PHE A 91 -3.76 -21.85 -10.80
C PHE A 91 -3.25 -20.65 -11.59
N ASP A 92 -4.06 -20.22 -12.56
CA ASP A 92 -3.79 -18.99 -13.29
C ASP A 92 -3.98 -17.78 -12.34
N PRO A 93 -2.93 -16.96 -12.12
CA PRO A 93 -2.99 -15.82 -11.21
C PRO A 93 -4.06 -14.82 -11.61
N SER A 94 -4.27 -14.59 -12.91
CA SER A 94 -5.27 -13.64 -13.39
C SER A 94 -6.68 -14.11 -13.05
N THR A 95 -6.99 -15.38 -13.31
CA THR A 95 -8.29 -15.99 -12.98
C THR A 95 -8.57 -15.97 -11.48
N LEU A 96 -7.57 -16.31 -10.65
CA LEU A 96 -7.69 -16.23 -9.19
C LEU A 96 -8.02 -14.81 -8.73
N SER A 97 -7.31 -13.82 -9.30
CA SER A 97 -7.47 -12.40 -8.97
C SER A 97 -8.85 -11.90 -9.35
N PHE A 98 -9.24 -12.06 -10.61
CA PHE A 98 -10.53 -11.59 -11.13
C PHE A 98 -11.71 -12.27 -10.44
N SER A 99 -11.64 -13.56 -10.15
CA SER A 99 -12.72 -14.27 -9.43
C SER A 99 -12.88 -13.81 -7.99
N ALA A 100 -11.78 -13.57 -7.27
CA ALA A 100 -11.81 -12.98 -5.93
C ALA A 100 -12.41 -11.57 -5.96
N TYR A 101 -11.97 -10.71 -6.89
CA TYR A 101 -12.53 -9.36 -7.06
C TYR A 101 -14.00 -9.36 -7.39
N PHE A 102 -14.40 -10.19 -8.35
CA PHE A 102 -15.80 -10.32 -8.74
C PHE A 102 -16.67 -10.71 -7.54
N SER A 103 -16.22 -11.70 -6.76
CA SER A 103 -16.94 -12.18 -5.57
C SER A 103 -17.06 -11.09 -4.50
N VAL A 104 -15.96 -10.40 -4.18
CA VAL A 104 -15.95 -9.32 -3.18
C VAL A 104 -16.77 -8.12 -3.64
N ASN A 105 -16.67 -7.73 -4.90
CA ASN A 105 -17.43 -6.61 -5.46
C ASN A 105 -18.94 -6.88 -5.48
N ILE A 106 -19.38 -8.13 -5.68
CA ILE A 106 -20.80 -8.49 -5.53
C ILE A 106 -21.28 -8.27 -4.10
N LEU A 107 -20.51 -8.71 -3.10
CA LEU A 107 -20.89 -8.53 -1.69
C LEU A 107 -20.94 -7.04 -1.32
N ILE A 108 -19.96 -6.26 -1.79
CA ILE A 108 -19.93 -4.80 -1.60
C ILE A 108 -21.13 -4.15 -2.28
N LEU A 109 -21.48 -4.56 -3.51
CA LEU A 109 -22.61 -4.01 -4.25
C LEU A 109 -23.94 -4.29 -3.54
N ILE A 110 -24.14 -5.49 -2.99
CA ILE A 110 -25.33 -5.82 -2.21
C ILE A 110 -25.46 -4.89 -0.99
N ALA A 111 -24.37 -4.68 -0.26
CA ALA A 111 -24.35 -3.75 0.88
C ALA A 111 -24.56 -2.29 0.45
N ALA A 112 -23.97 -1.88 -0.67
CA ALA A 112 -24.09 -0.53 -1.23
C ALA A 112 -25.53 -0.22 -1.67
N VAL A 113 -26.21 -1.16 -2.34
CA VAL A 113 -27.62 -1.02 -2.72
C VAL A 113 -28.49 -0.81 -1.47
N TRP A 114 -28.25 -1.59 -0.41
CA TRP A 114 -28.97 -1.39 0.86
C TRP A 114 -28.72 -0.02 1.49
N TYR A 115 -27.50 0.51 1.37
CA TYR A 115 -27.13 1.84 1.85
C TYR A 115 -27.77 2.96 1.02
N TRP A 116 -27.76 2.86 -0.31
CA TRP A 116 -28.36 3.85 -1.23
C TRP A 116 -29.89 3.95 -1.15
N VAL A 117 -30.57 2.96 -0.56
CA VAL A 117 -32.00 3.09 -0.24
C VAL A 117 -32.24 4.12 0.88
N LYS A 118 -31.24 4.38 1.71
CA LYS A 118 -31.36 5.27 2.88
C LYS A 118 -30.78 6.67 2.67
N ILE A 119 -29.88 6.83 1.71
CA ILE A 119 -29.09 8.04 1.49
C ILE A 119 -29.14 8.39 0.01
N GLU A 120 -29.24 9.69 -0.30
CA GLU A 120 -29.30 10.18 -1.68
C GLU A 120 -28.07 9.75 -2.48
N PHE A 121 -28.30 9.24 -3.68
CA PHE A 121 -27.25 8.75 -4.56
C PHE A 121 -26.59 9.91 -5.29
N ASP A 122 -25.29 10.10 -5.06
CA ASP A 122 -24.46 11.05 -5.79
C ASP A 122 -23.78 10.38 -7.00
N MET A 123 -24.23 10.75 -8.20
CA MET A 123 -23.70 10.23 -9.46
C MET A 123 -22.22 10.60 -9.68
N TYR A 124 -21.79 11.79 -9.24
CA TYR A 124 -20.41 12.23 -9.41
C TYR A 124 -19.46 11.35 -8.60
N LEU A 125 -19.76 11.15 -7.31
CA LEU A 125 -18.97 10.27 -6.44
C LEU A 125 -18.96 8.82 -6.95
N PHE A 126 -20.09 8.36 -7.50
CA PHE A 126 -20.17 7.04 -8.12
C PHE A 126 -19.21 6.89 -9.32
N ILE A 127 -19.17 7.87 -10.23
CA ILE A 127 -18.28 7.83 -11.41
C ILE A 127 -16.81 7.89 -10.99
N VAL A 128 -16.47 8.75 -10.02
CA VAL A 128 -15.11 8.83 -9.47
C VAL A 128 -14.70 7.48 -8.85
N GLY A 129 -15.59 6.87 -8.07
CA GLY A 129 -15.38 5.55 -7.48
C GLY A 129 -15.23 4.45 -8.54
N LEU A 130 -16.03 4.49 -9.61
CA LEU A 130 -15.98 3.54 -10.71
C LEU A 130 -14.63 3.59 -11.43
N ILE A 131 -14.17 4.78 -11.82
CA ILE A 131 -12.87 4.95 -12.50
C ILE A 131 -11.73 4.52 -11.57
N GLY A 132 -11.78 4.95 -10.30
CA GLY A 132 -10.80 4.55 -9.29
C GLY A 132 -10.73 3.03 -9.12
N SER A 133 -11.88 2.35 -9.10
CA SER A 133 -11.94 0.89 -9.00
C SER A 133 -11.33 0.19 -10.21
N ILE A 134 -11.54 0.69 -11.44
CA ILE A 134 -10.94 0.10 -12.65
C ILE A 134 -9.41 0.16 -12.56
N ILE A 135 -8.86 1.33 -12.23
CA ILE A 135 -7.41 1.54 -12.10
C ILE A 135 -6.86 0.65 -10.97
N ASN A 136 -7.54 0.59 -9.83
CA ASN A 136 -7.15 -0.24 -8.71
C ASN A 136 -7.13 -1.73 -9.08
N THR A 137 -8.14 -2.24 -9.78
CA THR A 137 -8.19 -3.64 -10.23
C THR A 137 -7.03 -3.95 -11.19
N LEU A 138 -6.72 -3.07 -12.13
CA LEU A 138 -5.57 -3.24 -13.03
C LEU A 138 -4.24 -3.27 -12.27
N GLY A 139 -4.08 -2.37 -11.29
CA GLY A 139 -2.90 -2.33 -10.42
C GLY A 139 -2.71 -3.63 -9.65
N ILE A 140 -3.78 -4.14 -9.02
CA ILE A 140 -3.67 -5.35 -8.21
C ILE A 140 -3.48 -6.61 -9.07
N ALA A 141 -4.16 -6.71 -10.22
CA ALA A 141 -3.92 -7.80 -11.16
C ALA A 141 -2.44 -7.82 -11.63
N SER A 142 -1.86 -6.64 -11.87
CA SER A 142 -0.44 -6.51 -12.24
C SER A 142 0.48 -6.97 -11.10
N ILE A 143 0.20 -6.59 -9.85
CA ILE A 143 0.97 -7.03 -8.68
C ILE A 143 0.85 -8.55 -8.48
N GLN A 144 -0.34 -9.12 -8.61
CA GLN A 144 -0.56 -10.56 -8.45
C GLN A 144 0.17 -11.37 -9.52
N ASN A 145 0.17 -10.90 -10.77
CA ASN A 145 0.98 -11.49 -11.83
C ASN A 145 2.49 -11.38 -11.53
N ALA A 146 2.96 -10.23 -11.01
CA ALA A 146 4.36 -10.08 -10.60
C ALA A 146 4.75 -11.03 -9.45
N ILE A 147 3.86 -11.24 -8.47
CA ILE A 147 4.05 -12.20 -7.37
C ILE A 147 4.06 -13.64 -7.87
N ALA A 148 3.26 -13.96 -8.90
CA ALA A 148 3.22 -15.29 -9.47
C ALA A 148 4.49 -15.64 -10.26
N CYS A 149 5.08 -14.65 -10.95
CA CYS A 149 6.29 -14.85 -11.76
C CYS A 149 7.60 -14.67 -10.97
N GLY A 150 7.57 -14.02 -9.81
CA GLY A 150 8.78 -13.59 -9.11
C GLY A 150 8.69 -13.63 -7.59
N PRO A 151 9.74 -13.16 -6.88
CA PRO A 151 9.72 -13.03 -5.43
C PRO A 151 8.69 -11.98 -4.99
N ALA A 152 7.89 -12.30 -3.98
CA ALA A 152 6.81 -11.43 -3.53
C ALA A 152 7.32 -10.19 -2.78
N GLY A 153 8.52 -10.29 -2.17
CA GLY A 153 9.22 -9.18 -1.52
C GLY A 153 9.39 -7.97 -2.45
N PRO A 154 10.14 -8.09 -3.57
CA PRO A 154 10.32 -7.00 -4.54
C PRO A 154 9.02 -6.43 -5.10
N ALA A 155 8.05 -7.29 -5.46
CA ALA A 155 6.75 -6.83 -5.97
C ALA A 155 5.99 -5.98 -4.95
N SER A 156 5.97 -6.41 -3.68
CA SER A 156 5.34 -5.64 -2.59
C SER A 156 6.10 -4.37 -2.22
N ALA A 157 7.43 -4.36 -2.34
CA ALA A 157 8.24 -3.17 -2.14
C ALA A 157 7.96 -2.09 -3.21
N LEU A 158 7.83 -2.48 -4.48
CA LEU A 158 7.40 -1.57 -5.54
C LEU A 158 6.00 -1.01 -5.29
N ALA A 159 5.06 -1.87 -4.84
CA ALA A 159 3.73 -1.41 -4.48
C ALA A 159 3.77 -0.37 -3.34
N ALA A 160 4.66 -0.53 -2.36
CA ALA A 160 4.84 0.43 -1.27
C ALA A 160 5.38 1.80 -1.74
N CYS A 161 6.08 1.87 -2.88
CA CYS A 161 6.48 3.15 -3.49
C CYS A 161 5.29 4.01 -3.92
N SER A 162 4.10 3.44 -4.10
CA SER A 162 2.90 4.22 -4.43
C SER A 162 2.58 5.28 -3.37
N ASN A 163 2.87 5.01 -2.10
CA ASN A 163 2.69 5.98 -1.01
C ASN A 163 3.59 7.22 -1.19
N ILE A 164 4.81 7.04 -1.69
CA ILE A 164 5.75 8.14 -1.97
C ILE A 164 5.19 9.01 -3.10
N LEU A 165 4.63 8.39 -4.15
CA LEU A 165 3.97 9.10 -5.23
C LEU A 165 2.76 9.89 -4.74
N LEU A 166 1.95 9.33 -3.85
CA LEU A 166 0.80 10.04 -3.26
C LEU A 166 1.24 11.29 -2.49
N VAL A 167 2.30 11.20 -1.68
CA VAL A 167 2.86 12.35 -0.96
C VAL A 167 3.34 13.44 -1.93
N ILE A 168 3.99 13.04 -3.04
CA ILE A 168 4.43 13.98 -4.08
C ILE A 168 3.23 14.64 -4.77
N ILE A 169 2.21 13.84 -5.13
CA ILE A 169 0.98 14.34 -5.77
C ILE A 169 0.27 15.33 -4.84
N GLU A 170 0.16 15.02 -3.55
CA GLU A 170 -0.50 15.89 -2.57
C GLU A 170 0.27 17.20 -2.38
N ALA A 171 1.60 17.14 -2.32
CA ALA A 171 2.45 18.34 -2.26
C ALA A 171 2.28 19.23 -3.50
N VAL A 172 2.25 18.63 -4.70
CA VAL A 172 2.04 19.36 -5.96
C VAL A 172 0.63 19.96 -6.02
N LYS A 173 -0.38 19.19 -5.64
CA LYS A 173 -1.79 19.61 -5.66
C LYS A 173 -2.02 20.82 -4.76
N ASN A 174 -1.48 20.81 -3.55
CA ASN A 174 -1.64 21.91 -2.59
C ASN A 174 -0.62 23.04 -2.78
N SER A 175 0.33 22.90 -3.72
CA SER A 175 1.44 23.84 -3.90
C SER A 175 2.23 24.09 -2.61
N GLU A 176 2.30 23.09 -1.72
CA GLU A 176 2.99 23.15 -0.44
C GLU A 176 4.32 22.42 -0.51
N MET A 177 5.35 22.99 0.13
CA MET A 177 6.64 22.32 0.23
C MET A 177 6.58 21.23 1.30
N LEU A 178 7.17 20.07 0.99
CA LEU A 178 7.33 18.98 1.95
C LEU A 178 8.16 19.45 3.15
N SER A 179 7.75 19.03 4.34
CA SER A 179 8.57 19.25 5.53
C SER A 179 9.91 18.50 5.40
N PRO A 180 10.98 18.98 6.05
CA PRO A 180 12.27 18.29 6.03
C PRO A 180 12.16 16.82 6.50
N LEU A 181 11.25 16.53 7.44
CA LEU A 181 11.02 15.18 7.94
C LEU A 181 10.36 14.28 6.89
N GLU A 182 9.35 14.79 6.19
CA GLU A 182 8.72 14.07 5.07
C GLU A 182 9.72 13.82 3.95
N LEU A 183 10.58 14.80 3.63
CA LEU A 183 11.61 14.64 2.61
C LEU A 183 12.61 13.52 2.99
N VAL A 184 13.09 13.50 4.23
CA VAL A 184 13.95 12.41 4.73
C VAL A 184 13.22 11.07 4.67
N ALA A 185 11.94 11.04 5.04
CA ALA A 185 11.14 9.82 4.96
C ALA A 185 11.01 9.33 3.51
N LEU A 186 10.73 10.21 2.54
CA LEU A 186 10.64 9.86 1.12
C LEU A 186 11.97 9.32 0.58
N ILE A 187 13.10 9.93 0.97
CA ILE A 187 14.44 9.44 0.58
C ILE A 187 14.68 8.04 1.14
N LEU A 188 14.41 7.82 2.42
CA LEU A 188 14.58 6.51 3.06
C LEU A 188 13.63 5.44 2.49
N GLY A 189 12.39 5.82 2.20
CA GLY A 189 11.41 4.92 1.58
C GLY A 189 11.82 4.52 0.16
N THR A 190 12.29 5.48 -0.64
CA THR A 190 12.79 5.24 -2.01
C THR A 190 14.05 4.39 -1.98
N PHE A 191 14.97 4.68 -1.06
CA PHE A 191 16.18 3.88 -0.87
C PHE A 191 15.82 2.44 -0.48
N GLY A 192 14.98 2.26 0.55
CA GLY A 192 14.61 0.93 1.04
C GLY A 192 13.85 0.10 0.01
N SER A 193 13.02 0.72 -0.83
CA SER A 193 12.33 0.02 -1.91
C SER A 193 13.25 -0.37 -3.05
N LEU A 194 14.17 0.52 -3.47
CA LEU A 194 15.16 0.20 -4.51
C LEU A 194 16.08 -0.93 -4.07
N GLU A 195 16.54 -0.93 -2.82
CA GLU A 195 17.36 -2.00 -2.23
C GLU A 195 16.64 -3.36 -2.28
N LEU A 196 15.32 -3.38 -2.06
CA LEU A 196 14.53 -4.60 -2.15
C LEU A 196 14.33 -5.07 -3.60
N VAL A 197 14.35 -4.18 -4.58
CA VAL A 197 13.97 -4.50 -5.97
C VAL A 197 15.18 -4.82 -6.84
N ILE A 198 16.27 -4.06 -6.70
CA ILE A 198 17.50 -4.17 -7.49
C ILE A 198 18.75 -4.13 -6.60
N PRO A 199 18.91 -5.08 -5.66
CA PRO A 199 20.03 -5.09 -4.72
C PRO A 199 21.40 -5.07 -5.42
N GLU A 200 21.53 -5.75 -6.56
CA GLU A 200 22.78 -5.80 -7.33
C GLU A 200 23.21 -4.42 -7.86
N ALA A 201 22.26 -3.57 -8.24
CA ALA A 201 22.57 -2.23 -8.70
C ALA A 201 23.09 -1.37 -7.54
N PHE A 202 22.54 -1.59 -6.35
CA PHE A 202 22.95 -0.90 -5.15
C PHE A 202 24.30 -1.38 -4.63
N GLU A 203 24.57 -2.69 -4.66
CA GLU A 203 25.89 -3.25 -4.35
C GLU A 203 26.97 -2.67 -5.28
N LYS A 204 26.66 -2.46 -6.57
CA LYS A 204 27.59 -1.82 -7.51
C LYS A 204 27.77 -0.33 -7.22
N LEU A 205 26.69 0.38 -6.89
CA LEU A 205 26.73 1.82 -6.59
C LEU A 205 27.47 2.11 -5.27
N CYS A 206 27.26 1.28 -4.26
CA CYS A 206 27.94 1.34 -2.96
C CYS A 206 29.25 0.53 -2.92
N GLY A 207 29.74 0.07 -4.08
CA GLY A 207 30.81 -0.90 -4.28
C GLY A 207 32.22 -0.51 -3.83
N CYS A 208 32.40 0.09 -2.66
CA CYS A 208 33.73 0.41 -2.14
C CYS A 208 33.96 0.25 -0.62
N LEU A 209 32.96 0.09 0.26
CA LEU A 209 33.26 0.21 1.70
C LEU A 209 32.79 -0.91 2.65
N CYS A 210 31.79 -1.75 2.35
CA CYS A 210 31.22 -2.65 3.38
C CYS A 210 30.99 -4.14 3.03
N CYS A 211 31.26 -4.61 1.80
CA CYS A 211 30.93 -5.99 1.39
C CYS A 211 32.13 -6.77 0.84
N LYS A 212 33.11 -7.05 1.72
CA LYS A 212 33.98 -8.24 1.61
C LYS A 212 33.81 -9.10 2.85
#